data_AF-K1TEF4-F1
#
_entry.id   AF-K1TEF4-F1
#
_cell.length_a   1.000
_cell.length_b   1.000
_cell.length_c   1.000
_cell.angle_alpha   90.00
_cell.angle_beta   90.00
_cell.angle_gamma   90.00
#
_symmetry.space_group_name_H-M   'P 1'
#
loop_
_entity.id
_entity.type
_entity.pdbx_description
1 polymer ?
#
loop_
_entity_poly.entity_id
_entity_poly.type
_entity_poly.pdbx_seq_one_letter_code
_entity_poly.pdbx_strand_id
1 'polypeptide(L)'
;ERITFYGGGIALSKSGMESLTDAKRLVILSAGCSVNLLVAAACFAMQGNDTAAVFGAVNLIICIFNALPIGYFDGAEVLELLLTGFVSLRTAEKVKKIIGTALALIITAGVIVYCVMCGESVSLSLFFVVLFLIQAQLVS
;
A
#
# COMPACT_ATOMS: atom_id res chain seq x y z
N GLU A 1 -5.98 25.43 -1.13
CA GLU A 1 -5.55 24.15 -0.54
C GLU A 1 -6.76 23.23 -0.50
N ARG A 2 -6.64 21.97 -0.91
CA ARG A 2 -7.72 20.98 -0.83
C ARG A 2 -7.25 19.82 0.04
N ILE A 3 -8.04 19.50 1.07
CA ILE A 3 -7.84 18.36 1.96
C ILE A 3 -8.80 17.27 1.48
N THR A 4 -8.25 16.13 1.05
CA THR A 4 -9.03 14.97 0.62
C THR A 4 -8.85 13.87 1.65
N PHE A 5 -9.95 13.43 2.26
CA PHE A 5 -9.97 12.28 3.15
C PHE A 5 -10.33 11.03 2.35
N TYR A 6 -9.55 9.97 2.49
CA TYR A 6 -9.80 8.67 1.86
C TYR A 6 -9.37 7.56 2.81
N GLY A 7 -9.69 6.30 2.48
CA GLY A 7 -9.44 5.15 3.36
C GLY A 7 -8.00 5.00 3.83
N GLY A 8 -7.03 5.48 3.05
CA GLY A 8 -5.59 5.48 3.38
C GLY A 8 -5.09 6.69 4.16
N GLY A 9 -5.93 7.70 4.43
CA GLY A 9 -5.55 8.87 5.23
C GLY A 9 -6.00 10.21 4.66
N ILE A 10 -5.15 11.22 4.83
CA ILE A 10 -5.43 12.62 4.48
C ILE A 10 -4.44 13.08 3.42
N ALA A 11 -4.92 13.34 2.21
CA ALA A 11 -4.13 13.99 1.17
C ALA A 11 -4.30 15.50 1.26
N LEU A 12 -3.19 16.20 1.49
CA LEU A 12 -3.11 17.66 1.41
C LEU A 12 -2.59 18.05 0.03
N SER A 13 -3.49 18.48 -0.85
CA SER A 13 -3.10 19.08 -2.12
C SER A 13 -2.75 20.55 -1.90
N LYS A 14 -1.46 20.81 -1.70
CA LYS A 14 -0.85 22.13 -1.90
C LYS A 14 -0.43 22.25 -3.36
N SER A 15 -0.70 23.39 -4.00
CA SER A 15 -0.33 23.69 -5.39
C SER A 15 1.19 23.71 -5.66
N GLY A 16 2.03 23.40 -4.66
CA GLY A 16 3.48 23.29 -4.77
C GLY A 16 4.03 21.87 -4.70
N MET A 17 3.19 20.83 -4.60
CA MET A 17 3.69 19.44 -4.62
C MET A 17 4.16 19.03 -6.04
N GLU A 18 3.62 19.66 -7.08
CA GLU A 18 4.03 19.49 -8.48
C GLU A 18 5.41 20.09 -8.79
N SER A 19 5.97 20.95 -7.93
CA SER A 19 7.31 21.54 -8.12
C SER A 19 8.43 20.77 -7.43
N LEU A 20 8.11 19.64 -6.77
CA LEU A 20 9.10 18.77 -6.15
C LEU A 20 9.70 17.82 -7.19
N THR A 21 11.02 17.81 -7.27
CA THR A 21 11.80 16.82 -8.05
C THR A 21 11.39 15.40 -7.70
N ASP A 22 11.31 14.51 -8.70
CA ASP A 22 10.88 13.10 -8.55
C ASP A 22 11.58 12.36 -7.40
N ALA A 23 12.87 12.62 -7.20
CA ALA A 23 13.65 12.05 -6.09
C ALA A 23 13.10 12.44 -4.70
N LYS A 24 12.63 13.68 -4.52
CA LYS A 24 12.03 14.12 -3.26
C LYS A 24 10.66 13.49 -3.04
N ARG A 25 9.86 13.34 -4.09
CA ARG A 25 8.57 12.64 -4.02
C ARG A 25 8.77 11.18 -3.64
N LEU A 26 9.77 10.50 -4.23
CA LEU A 26 10.14 9.13 -3.89
C LEU A 26 10.53 8.98 -2.41
N VAL A 27 11.37 9.88 -1.88
CA VAL A 27 11.75 9.86 -0.46
C VAL A 27 10.52 10.04 0.44
N ILE A 28 9.64 10.99 0.13
CA ILE A 28 8.43 11.25 0.93
C ILE A 28 7.50 10.02 0.91
N LEU A 29 7.25 9.43 -0.25
CA LEU A 29 6.40 8.23 -0.40
C LEU A 29 7.01 7.01 0.31
N SER A 30 8.33 6.86 0.25
CA SER A 30 9.02 5.74 0.91
C SER A 30 9.19 5.91 2.42
N ALA A 31 8.99 7.11 2.97
CA ALA A 31 9.22 7.39 4.38
C ALA A 31 8.28 6.58 5.28
N GLY A 32 6.99 6.45 4.92
CA GLY A 32 6.01 5.66 5.65
C GLY A 32 6.42 4.18 5.74
N CYS A 33 6.71 3.56 4.60
CA CYS A 33 7.19 2.18 4.54
C CYS A 33 8.51 1.99 5.31
N SER A 34 9.46 2.93 5.18
CA SER A 34 10.77 2.84 5.83
C SER A 34 10.65 2.85 7.35
N VAL A 35 9.82 3.73 7.91
CA VAL A 35 9.60 3.79 9.36
C VAL A 35 8.95 2.50 9.86
N ASN A 36 7.92 2.01 9.18
CA ASN A 36 7.26 0.75 9.53
C ASN A 36 8.23 -0.44 9.50
N LEU A 37 9.12 -0.49 8.50
CA LEU A 37 10.14 -1.53 8.39
C LEU A 37 11.19 -1.44 9.51
N LEU A 38 11.64 -0.23 9.87
CA LEU A 38 12.58 -0.02 10.97
C LEU A 38 11.99 -0.41 12.32
N VAL A 39 10.73 -0.05 12.57
CA VAL A 39 10.00 -0.44 13.79
C VAL A 39 9.85 -1.95 13.84
N ALA A 40 9.46 -2.59 12.73
CA ALA A 40 9.36 -4.05 12.66
C ALA A 40 10.71 -4.73 12.96
N ALA A 41 11.80 -4.26 12.35
CA ALA A 41 13.14 -4.80 12.59
C ALA A 41 13.58 -4.64 14.05
N ALA A 42 13.36 -3.46 14.65
CA ALA A 42 13.68 -3.21 16.06
C ALA A 42 12.88 -4.13 17.00
N CYS A 43 11.59 -4.31 16.73
CA CYS A 43 10.72 -5.18 17.50
C CYS A 43 11.12 -6.66 17.41
N PHE A 44 11.48 -7.14 16.22
CA PHE A 44 11.95 -8.52 16.05
C PHE A 44 13.35 -8.76 16.63
N ALA A 45 14.17 -7.72 16.78
CA ALA A 45 15.45 -7.81 17.48
C ALA A 45 15.29 -8.01 19.00
N MET A 46 14.13 -7.69 19.58
CA MET A 46 13.82 -7.89 21.00
C MET A 46 13.35 -9.32 21.26
N GLN A 47 14.28 -10.28 21.16
CA GLN A 47 13.99 -11.71 21.37
C GLN A 47 13.37 -11.96 22.76
N GLY A 48 12.34 -12.82 22.80
CA GLY A 48 11.64 -13.19 24.03
C GLY A 48 10.52 -12.25 24.48
N ASN A 49 10.17 -11.25 23.67
CA ASN A 49 9.03 -10.37 23.93
C ASN A 49 7.92 -10.58 22.88
N ASP A 50 6.92 -11.39 23.23
CA ASP A 50 5.79 -11.71 22.35
C ASP A 50 4.97 -10.47 21.94
N THR A 51 4.87 -9.47 22.84
CA THR A 51 4.16 -8.22 22.53
C THR A 51 4.92 -7.41 21.48
N ALA A 52 6.25 -7.33 21.60
CA ALA A 52 7.09 -6.69 20.59
C ALA A 52 6.99 -7.45 19.26
N ALA A 53 7.00 -8.78 19.26
CA ALA A 53 6.86 -9.58 18.05
C ALA A 53 5.54 -9.32 17.31
N VAL A 54 4.41 -9.26 18.04
CA VAL A 54 3.10 -8.92 17.45
C VAL A 54 3.11 -7.49 16.89
N PHE A 55 3.64 -6.52 17.63
CA PHE A 55 3.71 -5.13 17.17
C PHE A 55 4.60 -4.99 15.92
N GLY A 56 5.71 -5.73 15.87
CA GLY A 56 6.59 -5.81 14.71
C GLY A 56 5.89 -6.42 13.50
N ALA A 57 5.13 -7.50 13.70
CA ALA A 57 4.34 -8.11 12.63
C ALA A 57 3.28 -7.15 12.06
N VAL A 58 2.57 -6.40 12.92
CA VAL A 58 1.61 -5.39 12.48
C VAL A 58 2.29 -4.29 11.65
N ASN A 59 3.42 -3.75 12.10
CA ASN A 59 4.17 -2.74 11.34
C ASN A 59 4.67 -3.29 10.00
N LEU A 60 5.12 -4.55 9.96
CA LEU A 60 5.53 -5.20 8.73
C LEU A 60 4.35 -5.35 7.75
N ILE A 61 3.17 -5.75 8.25
CA ILE A 61 1.96 -5.84 7.43
C ILE A 61 1.62 -4.47 6.85
N ILE A 62 1.61 -3.40 7.66
CA ILE A 62 1.35 -2.03 7.18
C ILE A 62 2.38 -1.62 6.11
N CYS A 63 3.66 -1.93 6.32
CA CYS A 63 4.71 -1.68 5.32
C CYS A 63 4.41 -2.40 4.00
N ILE A 64 4.02 -3.67 4.05
CA ILE A 64 3.68 -4.45 2.85
C ILE A 64 2.48 -3.82 2.14
N PHE A 65 1.42 -3.49 2.87
CA PHE A 65 0.23 -2.86 2.28
C PHE A 65 0.54 -1.51 1.63
N ASN A 66 1.30 -0.64 2.29
CA ASN A 66 1.68 0.66 1.70
C ASN A 66 2.60 0.49 0.49
N ALA A 67 3.40 -0.58 0.42
CA ALA A 67 4.25 -0.87 -0.73
C ALA A 67 3.52 -1.53 -1.91
N LEU A 68 2.25 -1.92 -1.76
CA LEU A 68 1.49 -2.51 -2.86
C LEU A 68 1.26 -1.46 -3.97
N PRO A 69 1.47 -1.81 -5.25
CA PRO A 69 1.17 -0.93 -6.37
C PRO A 69 -0.33 -0.88 -6.68
N ILE A 70 -1.18 -0.66 -5.67
CA ILE A 70 -2.65 -0.71 -5.75
C ILE A 70 -3.23 0.64 -5.36
N GLY A 71 -4.02 1.22 -6.26
CA GLY A 71 -4.80 2.43 -5.99
C GLY A 71 -3.95 3.59 -5.48
N TYR A 72 -4.37 4.17 -4.36
CA TYR A 72 -3.73 5.31 -3.72
C TYR A 72 -2.59 4.95 -2.75
N PHE A 73 -2.17 3.68 -2.64
CA PHE A 73 -1.05 3.31 -1.77
C PHE A 73 0.27 3.90 -2.27
N ASP A 74 1.21 4.13 -1.35
CA ASP A 74 2.51 4.74 -1.65
C ASP A 74 3.25 3.96 -2.77
N GLY A 75 3.15 2.64 -2.77
CA GLY A 75 3.74 1.75 -3.78
C GLY A 75 3.23 1.97 -5.19
N ALA A 76 1.99 2.46 -5.37
CA ALA A 76 1.44 2.79 -6.68
C ALA A 76 2.11 4.04 -7.25
N GLU A 77 2.25 5.09 -6.43
CA GLU A 77 2.94 6.33 -6.81
C GLU A 77 4.44 6.11 -7.02
N VAL A 78 5.07 5.27 -6.18
CA VAL A 78 6.47 4.84 -6.38
C VAL A 78 6.63 4.13 -7.74
N LEU A 79 5.72 3.21 -8.07
CA LEU A 79 5.75 2.52 -9.36
C LEU A 79 5.56 3.49 -10.53
N GLU A 80 4.68 4.48 -10.41
CA GLU A 80 4.50 5.51 -11.42
C GLU A 80 5.78 6.33 -11.64
N LEU A 81 6.38 6.83 -10.57
CA LEU A 81 7.63 7.61 -10.63
C LEU A 81 8.79 6.82 -11.24
N LEU A 82 8.86 5.52 -10.95
CA LEU A 82 9.85 4.65 -11.58
C LEU A 82 9.58 4.50 -13.08
N LEU A 83 8.31 4.31 -13.47
CA LEU A 83 7.92 4.17 -14.87
C LEU A 83 8.10 5.47 -15.66
N THR A 84 7.83 6.64 -15.07
CA THR A 84 8.03 7.94 -15.75
C THR A 84 9.49 8.21 -16.09
N GLY A 85 10.44 7.55 -15.43
CA GLY A 85 11.85 7.55 -15.81
C GLY A 85 12.14 6.85 -17.14
N PHE A 86 11.27 5.95 -17.60
CA PHE A 86 11.46 5.14 -18.82
C PHE A 86 10.40 5.39 -19.90
N VAL A 87 9.18 5.77 -19.53
CA VAL A 87 8.04 5.94 -20.43
C VAL A 87 7.31 7.26 -20.17
N SER A 88 6.46 7.67 -21.10
CA SER A 88 5.61 8.85 -20.90
C SER A 88 4.67 8.68 -19.71
N LEU A 89 4.33 9.78 -19.02
CA LEU A 89 3.42 9.81 -17.87
C LEU A 89 2.10 9.06 -18.12
N ARG A 90 1.47 9.30 -19.29
CA ARG A 90 0.23 8.61 -19.68
C ARG A 90 0.38 7.09 -19.77
N THR A 91 1.56 6.61 -20.17
CA THR A 91 1.85 5.17 -20.21
C THR A 91 2.10 4.64 -18.80
N ALA A 92 2.84 5.37 -17.98
CA ALA A 92 3.10 5.01 -16.58
C ALA A 92 1.80 4.87 -15.78
N GLU A 93 0.87 5.83 -15.88
CA GLU A 93 -0.45 5.78 -15.22
C GLU A 93 -1.27 4.55 -15.66
N LYS A 94 -1.28 4.24 -16.97
CA LYS A 94 -1.98 3.06 -17.49
C LYS A 94 -1.38 1.76 -16.95
N VAL A 95 -0.06 1.65 -16.97
CA VAL A 95 0.66 0.47 -16.48
C VAL A 95 0.45 0.31 -14.97
N LYS A 96 0.54 1.39 -14.19
CA LYS A 96 0.19 1.43 -12.75
C LYS A 96 -1.21 0.87 -12.52
N LYS A 97 -2.21 1.38 -13.23
CA LYS A 97 -3.61 0.95 -13.08
C LYS A 97 -3.82 -0.52 -13.43
N ILE A 98 -3.18 -1.01 -14.49
CA ILE A 98 -3.25 -2.42 -14.91
C ILE A 98 -2.61 -3.31 -13.84
N ILE A 99 -1.39 -2.99 -13.41
CA ILE A 99 -0.67 -3.78 -12.39
C ILE A 99 -1.45 -3.81 -11.08
N GLY A 100 -1.93 -2.65 -10.62
CA GLY A 100 -2.71 -2.57 -9.39
C GLY A 100 -4.01 -3.35 -9.46
N THR A 101 -4.76 -3.23 -10.56
CA THR A 101 -6.02 -3.96 -10.73
C THR A 101 -5.76 -5.47 -10.78
N ALA A 102 -4.75 -5.91 -11.53
CA ALA A 102 -4.38 -7.33 -11.60
C ALA A 102 -4.00 -7.88 -10.22
N LEU A 103 -3.18 -7.14 -9.47
CA LEU A 103 -2.75 -7.56 -8.14
C LEU A 103 -3.92 -7.61 -7.15
N ALA A 104 -4.81 -6.61 -7.17
CA ALA A 104 -6.01 -6.59 -6.33
C ALA A 104 -6.95 -7.77 -6.63
N LEU A 105 -7.13 -8.12 -7.91
CA LEU A 105 -7.91 -9.29 -8.32
C LEU A 105 -7.27 -10.60 -7.87
N ILE A 106 -5.95 -10.74 -8.00
CA ILE A 106 -5.22 -11.93 -7.55
C ILE A 106 -5.37 -12.12 -6.04
N ILE A 107 -5.18 -11.05 -5.25
CA ILE A 107 -5.34 -11.12 -3.79
C ILE A 107 -6.78 -11.47 -3.43
N THR A 108 -7.77 -10.83 -4.07
CA THR A 108 -9.19 -11.11 -3.84
C THR A 108 -9.55 -12.56 -4.17
N ALA A 109 -9.10 -13.07 -5.31
CA ALA A 109 -9.30 -14.46 -5.71
C ALA A 109 -8.63 -15.43 -4.72
N GLY A 110 -7.40 -15.13 -4.28
CA GLY A 110 -6.69 -15.90 -3.28
C GLY A 110 -7.43 -15.98 -1.95
N VAL A 111 -7.98 -14.85 -1.48
CA VAL A 111 -8.83 -14.84 -0.28
C VAL A 111 -10.08 -15.68 -0.48
N ILE A 112 -10.78 -15.56 -1.60
CA ILE A 112 -11.99 -16.37 -1.89
C ILE A 112 -11.66 -17.86 -1.90
N VAL A 113 -10.59 -18.26 -2.59
CA VAL A 113 -10.15 -19.67 -2.64
C VAL A 113 -9.81 -20.17 -1.25
N TYR A 114 -9.06 -19.39 -0.46
CA TYR A 114 -8.75 -19.72 0.93
C TYR A 114 -10.02 -19.92 1.76
N CYS A 115 -11.00 -19.01 1.66
CA CYS A 115 -12.28 -19.11 2.34
C CYS A 115 -13.06 -20.38 1.98
N VAL A 116 -13.07 -20.76 0.69
CA VAL A 116 -13.76 -21.96 0.21
C VAL A 116 -13.04 -23.24 0.67
N MET A 117 -11.70 -23.24 0.66
CA MET A 117 -10.91 -24.40 1.06
C MET A 117 -10.91 -24.65 2.56
N CYS A 118 -10.93 -23.60 3.38
CA CYS A 118 -10.85 -23.75 4.83
C CYS A 118 -12.15 -24.26 5.46
N GLY A 119 -13.32 -24.13 4.81
CA GLY A 119 -14.59 -24.77 5.22
C GLY A 119 -15.17 -24.35 6.60
N GLU A 120 -14.35 -23.76 7.47
CA GLU A 120 -14.66 -23.24 8.79
C GLU A 120 -14.44 -21.72 8.84
N SER A 121 -15.04 -21.10 9.87
CA SER A 121 -15.16 -19.66 10.12
C SER A 121 -14.01 -18.80 9.57
N VAL A 122 -14.31 -18.12 8.46
CA VAL A 122 -13.43 -17.12 7.84
C VAL A 122 -13.30 -15.92 8.77
N SER A 123 -12.07 -15.44 8.96
CA SER A 123 -11.82 -14.19 9.69
C SER A 123 -12.47 -13.00 8.98
N LEU A 124 -13.31 -12.27 9.71
CA LEU A 124 -14.00 -11.07 9.23
C LEU A 124 -12.99 -10.00 8.75
N SER A 125 -11.76 -10.01 9.27
CA SER A 125 -10.67 -9.13 8.81
C SER A 125 -10.30 -9.34 7.34
N LEU A 126 -10.36 -10.58 6.81
CA LEU A 126 -10.07 -10.85 5.40
C LEU A 126 -11.11 -10.21 4.47
N PHE A 127 -12.36 -10.18 4.90
CA PHE A 127 -13.42 -9.49 4.17
C PHE A 127 -13.17 -7.98 4.12
N PHE A 128 -12.79 -7.37 5.25
CA PHE A 128 -12.41 -5.95 5.26
C PHE A 128 -11.18 -5.65 4.39
N VAL A 129 -10.20 -6.55 4.32
CA VAL A 129 -9.04 -6.39 3.43
C VAL A 129 -9.49 -6.34 1.97
N VAL A 130 -10.36 -7.25 1.53
CA VAL A 130 -10.89 -7.26 0.15
C VAL A 130 -11.66 -5.96 -0.14
N LEU A 131 -12.55 -5.55 0.77
CA LEU A 131 -13.30 -4.29 0.60
C LEU A 131 -12.37 -3.08 0.53
N PHE A 132 -11.32 -3.06 1.34
CA PHE A 132 -10.34 -1.98 1.36
C PHE A 132 -9.55 -1.93 0.05
N LEU A 133 -9.12 -3.07 -0.50
CA LEU A 133 -8.43 -3.14 -1.79
C LEU A 133 -9.33 -2.67 -2.94
N ILE A 134 -10.62 -3.03 -2.92
CA ILE A 134 -11.60 -2.57 -3.92
C ILE A 134 -11.80 -1.05 -3.80
N GLN A 135 -11.98 -0.54 -2.58
CA GLN A 135 -12.13 0.89 -2.33
C GLN A 135 -10.88 1.68 -2.77
N ALA A 136 -9.69 1.13 -2.54
CA ALA A 136 -8.43 1.72 -2.99
C ALA A 136 -8.35 1.86 -4.51
N GLN A 137 -8.83 0.87 -5.26
CA GLN A 137 -8.86 0.91 -6.71
C GLN A 137 -9.93 1.88 -7.27
N LEU A 138 -11.07 2.00 -6.61
CA LEU A 138 -12.18 2.85 -7.08
C LEU A 138 -11.93 4.34 -6.88
N VAL A 139 -11.14 4.72 -5.87
CA VAL A 139 -10.83 6.12 -5.56
C VAL A 139 -9.60 6.63 -6.31
N SER A 140 -8.84 5.74 -6.96
CA SER A 140 -7.56 6.03 -7.60
C SER A 140 -7.63 6.37 -9.09
#